data_AF-A0AAU1HMP2-F1
#
_entry.id   AF-A0AAU1HMP2-F1
#
_cell.length_a   1.000
_cell.length_b   1.000
_cell.length_c   1.000
_cell.angle_alpha   90.00
_cell.angle_beta   90.00
_cell.angle_gamma   90.00
#
_symmetry.space_group_name_H-M   'P 1'
#
loop_
_entity.id
_entity.type
_entity.pdbx_description
1 polymer ?
#
loop_
_entity_poly.entity_id
_entity_poly.type
_entity_poly.pdbx_seq_one_letter_code
_entity_poly.pdbx_strand_id
1 'polypeptide(L)'
;MRLRHTIAGSVLAAAAVLGAVPAAQAAPARESGAAAASCRKSWSDSNTYAAQCSGAPSTKFYAWAECNNGEIVFGTSKYANGSQSYAYCAGKGGFTGYGGWVV
;
A
#
# COMPACT_ATOMS: atom_id res chain seq x y z
N MET A 1 10.98 24.31 -54.10
CA MET A 1 12.43 24.58 -54.27
C MET A 1 13.16 23.27 -53.98
N ARG A 2 13.90 22.75 -54.97
CA ARG A 2 14.67 21.49 -54.83
C ARG A 2 15.92 21.78 -54.00
N LEU A 3 16.31 20.86 -53.12
CA LEU A 3 17.73 20.57 -52.96
C LEU A 3 17.91 19.06 -52.79
N ARG A 4 18.70 18.50 -53.71
CA ARG A 4 19.17 17.13 -53.78
C ARG A 4 20.59 17.08 -53.18
N HIS A 5 21.00 15.84 -52.87
CA HIS A 5 22.32 15.21 -52.98
C HIS A 5 22.79 14.59 -51.66
N THR A 6 22.76 13.24 -51.54
CA THR A 6 23.86 12.27 -51.78
C THR A 6 24.89 12.34 -50.62
N ILE A 7 25.23 11.27 -49.89
CA ILE A 7 26.25 10.25 -50.24
C ILE A 7 26.24 9.14 -49.16
N ALA A 8 26.41 7.90 -49.62
CA ALA A 8 26.58 6.67 -48.85
C ALA A 8 27.88 6.63 -48.02
N GLY A 9 27.90 5.83 -46.95
CA GLY A 9 29.12 5.55 -46.21
C GLY A 9 28.97 4.45 -45.18
N SER A 10 29.15 3.20 -45.63
CA SER A 10 29.29 2.02 -44.78
C SER A 10 30.58 2.12 -43.97
N VAL A 11 30.51 1.94 -42.64
CA VAL A 11 31.67 1.59 -41.83
C VAL A 11 31.34 0.32 -41.04
N LEU A 12 31.85 -0.80 -41.56
CA LEU A 12 32.12 -2.01 -40.79
C LEU A 12 33.26 -1.71 -39.83
N ALA A 13 33.04 -1.86 -38.52
CA ALA A 13 34.14 -1.88 -37.56
C ALA A 13 33.83 -2.81 -36.37
N ALA A 14 34.53 -3.94 -36.41
CA ALA A 14 35.08 -4.71 -35.31
C ALA A 14 34.13 -5.14 -34.17
N ALA A 15 33.67 -6.39 -34.27
CA ALA A 15 33.27 -7.18 -33.11
C ALA A 15 34.49 -7.44 -32.21
N ALA A 16 34.62 -6.64 -31.15
CA ALA A 16 35.46 -7.01 -30.00
C ALA A 16 34.62 -7.92 -29.09
N VAL A 17 34.82 -9.24 -29.22
CA VAL A 17 34.27 -10.22 -28.27
C VAL A 17 35.12 -10.14 -27.00
N LEU A 18 34.83 -9.14 -26.16
CA LEU A 18 35.26 -9.14 -24.77
C LEU A 18 34.41 -10.21 -24.07
N GLY A 19 35.06 -11.28 -23.63
CA GLY A 19 34.42 -12.37 -22.90
C GLY A 19 33.59 -11.83 -21.74
N ALA A 20 32.27 -11.92 -21.87
CA ALA A 20 31.35 -11.61 -20.81
C ALA A 20 31.54 -12.65 -19.71
N VAL A 21 32.23 -12.26 -18.63
CA VAL A 21 32.16 -13.00 -17.37
C VAL A 21 30.69 -12.97 -16.96
N PRO A 22 30.01 -14.12 -16.75
CA PRO A 22 28.65 -14.09 -16.26
C PRO A 22 28.70 -13.48 -14.86
N ALA A 23 28.28 -12.23 -14.74
CA ALA A 23 28.00 -11.63 -13.45
C ALA A 23 26.95 -12.52 -12.81
N ALA A 24 27.29 -13.17 -11.70
CA ALA A 24 26.34 -13.89 -10.88
C ALA A 24 25.22 -12.90 -10.53
N GLN A 25 24.08 -13.02 -11.22
CA GLN A 25 22.89 -12.24 -10.86
C GLN A 25 22.49 -12.74 -9.49
N ALA A 26 22.69 -11.90 -8.47
CA ALA A 26 22.14 -12.14 -7.15
C ALA A 26 20.64 -12.39 -7.34
N ALA A 27 20.21 -13.62 -7.05
CA ALA A 27 18.80 -13.95 -7.04
C ALA A 27 18.13 -12.95 -6.10
N PRO A 28 17.00 -12.32 -6.49
CA PRO A 28 16.27 -11.46 -5.58
C PRO A 28 16.02 -12.25 -4.31
N ALA A 29 16.46 -11.71 -3.17
CA ALA A 29 16.16 -12.30 -1.89
C ALA A 29 14.65 -12.51 -1.85
N ARG A 30 14.21 -13.77 -1.73
CA ARG A 30 12.79 -14.05 -1.49
C ARG A 30 12.46 -13.34 -0.19
N GLU A 31 11.72 -12.24 -0.28
CA GLU A 31 11.17 -11.59 0.90
C GLU A 31 10.43 -12.69 1.67
N SER A 32 10.95 -13.05 2.84
CA SER A 32 10.25 -13.88 3.81
C SER A 32 8.86 -13.26 3.96
N GLY A 33 7.84 -13.99 3.49
CA GLY A 33 6.51 -13.43 3.20
C GLY A 33 6.06 -12.45 4.27
N ALA A 34 5.77 -11.21 3.88
CA ALA A 34 5.30 -10.19 4.80
C ALA A 34 4.13 -10.76 5.59
N ALA A 35 4.30 -10.85 6.92
CA ALA A 35 3.24 -11.35 7.78
C ALA A 35 2.00 -10.47 7.58
N ALA A 36 0.86 -11.09 7.26
CA ALA A 36 -0.38 -10.36 7.04
C ALA A 36 -0.84 -9.70 8.35
N ALA A 37 -1.42 -8.49 8.25
CA ALA A 37 -1.98 -7.82 9.42
C ALA A 37 -3.15 -8.63 9.99
N SER A 38 -3.12 -8.90 11.28
CA SER A 38 -4.23 -9.50 12.03
C SER A 38 -4.99 -8.40 12.75
N CYS A 39 -6.27 -8.23 12.42
CA CYS A 39 -7.11 -7.15 12.91
C CYS A 39 -8.32 -7.69 13.67
N ARG A 40 -8.73 -6.96 14.70
CA ARG A 40 -9.96 -7.26 15.45
C ARG A 40 -10.68 -5.99 15.87
N LYS A 41 -11.99 -6.10 16.10
CA LYS A 41 -12.74 -5.09 16.85
C LYS A 41 -12.20 -5.07 18.27
N SER A 42 -11.65 -3.94 18.69
CA SER A 42 -11.11 -3.79 20.05
C SER A 42 -12.17 -3.36 21.04
N TRP A 43 -13.02 -2.41 20.66
CA TRP A 43 -14.17 -1.95 21.45
C TRP A 43 -15.14 -1.17 20.56
N SER A 44 -16.36 -0.97 21.05
CA SER A 44 -17.36 -0.10 20.42
C SER A 44 -18.32 0.43 21.49
N ASP A 45 -18.83 1.64 21.31
CA ASP A 45 -19.88 2.25 22.13
C ASP A 45 -20.95 2.90 21.26
N SER A 46 -21.85 3.69 21.85
CA SER A 46 -22.95 4.36 21.14
C SER A 46 -22.49 5.41 20.11
N ASN A 47 -21.22 5.81 20.10
CA ASN A 47 -20.68 6.81 19.19
C ASN A 47 -19.43 6.34 18.43
N THR A 48 -18.85 5.19 18.77
CA THR A 48 -17.50 4.86 18.33
C THR A 48 -17.36 3.41 17.94
N TYR A 49 -16.64 3.18 16.85
CA TYR A 49 -16.09 1.87 16.51
C TYR A 49 -14.57 1.93 16.57
N ALA A 50 -13.93 0.98 17.25
CA ALA A 50 -12.48 0.88 17.34
C ALA A 50 -11.95 -0.48 16.90
N ALA A 51 -10.87 -0.45 16.12
CA ALA A 51 -10.14 -1.63 15.66
C ALA A 51 -8.67 -1.58 16.08
N GLN A 52 -8.10 -2.73 16.38
CA GLN A 52 -6.67 -2.90 16.64
C GLN A 52 -6.10 -3.94 15.68
N CYS A 53 -4.99 -3.60 15.03
CA CYS A 53 -4.26 -4.51 14.15
C CYS A 53 -2.83 -4.72 14.64
N SER A 54 -2.32 -5.95 14.48
CA SER A 54 -0.95 -6.35 14.81
C SER A 54 -0.39 -7.32 13.76
N GLY A 55 0.87 -7.75 13.92
CA GLY A 55 1.48 -8.76 13.05
C GLY A 55 2.13 -8.22 11.78
N ALA A 56 1.88 -6.96 11.41
CA ALA A 56 2.41 -6.34 10.20
C ALA A 56 2.85 -4.88 10.46
N PRO A 57 3.94 -4.62 11.22
CA PRO A 57 4.25 -3.30 11.79
C PRO A 57 4.52 -2.20 10.74
N SER A 58 4.86 -2.56 9.51
CA SER A 58 5.05 -1.62 8.39
C SER A 58 3.75 -1.30 7.63
N THR A 59 2.68 -2.02 7.91
CA THR A 59 1.38 -1.87 7.23
C THR A 59 0.52 -0.89 8.00
N LYS A 60 -0.13 0.04 7.30
CA LYS A 60 -1.09 0.97 7.91
C LYS A 60 -2.48 0.37 7.88
N PHE A 61 -3.33 0.80 8.78
CA PHE A 61 -4.75 0.48 8.77
C PHE A 61 -5.54 1.65 9.36
N TYR A 62 -6.83 1.72 9.09
CA TYR A 62 -7.74 2.65 9.76
C TYR A 62 -9.10 1.98 10.02
N ALA A 63 -9.78 2.43 11.07
CA ALA A 63 -11.15 2.05 11.35
C ALA A 63 -12.13 2.95 10.57
N TRP A 64 -13.31 2.45 10.25
CA TRP A 64 -14.42 3.23 9.71
C TRP A 64 -15.72 2.82 10.39
N ALA A 65 -16.70 3.72 10.41
CA ALA A 65 -18.02 3.49 10.98
C ALA A 65 -19.10 4.21 10.19
N GLU A 66 -20.29 3.61 10.13
CA GLU A 66 -21.50 4.25 9.66
C GLU A 66 -22.24 4.89 10.85
N CYS A 67 -22.59 6.17 10.68
CA CYS A 67 -23.32 6.95 11.67
C CYS A 67 -24.83 6.99 11.36
N ASN A 68 -25.66 7.24 12.37
CA ASN A 68 -27.13 7.20 12.22
C ASN A 68 -27.70 8.25 11.24
N ASN A 69 -26.94 9.29 10.91
CA ASN A 69 -27.29 10.24 9.85
C ASN A 69 -26.95 9.72 8.42
N GLY A 70 -26.45 8.48 8.29
CA GLY A 70 -26.03 7.87 7.03
C GLY A 70 -24.61 8.22 6.58
N GLU A 71 -23.87 9.03 7.34
CA GLU A 71 -22.48 9.37 7.00
C GLU A 71 -21.52 8.25 7.39
N ILE A 72 -20.51 8.00 6.55
CA ILE A 72 -19.36 7.17 6.89
C ILE A 72 -18.23 8.05 7.43
N VAL A 73 -17.75 7.75 8.63
CA VAL A 73 -16.59 8.40 9.23
C VAL A 73 -15.39 7.48 9.24
N PHE A 74 -14.20 8.08 9.12
CA PHE A 74 -12.92 7.39 9.09
C PHE A 74 -12.07 7.80 10.28
N GLY A 75 -11.41 6.81 10.89
CA GLY A 75 -10.42 7.01 11.93
C GLY A 75 -9.06 7.40 11.38
N THR A 76 -8.17 7.82 12.27
CA THR A 76 -6.77 8.08 11.90
C THR A 76 -6.08 6.78 11.46
N SER A 77 -5.26 6.85 10.41
CA SER A 77 -4.40 5.73 10.01
C SER A 77 -3.34 5.44 11.07
N LYS A 78 -3.16 4.16 11.40
CA LYS A 78 -2.19 3.66 12.38
C LYS A 78 -1.42 2.49 11.80
N TYR A 79 -0.25 2.20 12.35
CA TYR A 79 0.51 1.01 11.95
C TYR A 79 -0.05 -0.24 12.65
N ALA A 80 -0.06 -1.38 11.96
CA ALA A 80 -0.48 -2.68 12.49
C ALA A 80 0.61 -3.31 13.39
N ASN A 81 1.03 -2.54 14.40
CA ASN A 81 2.01 -2.88 15.43
C ASN A 81 1.36 -3.05 16.82
N GLY A 82 0.05 -3.32 16.87
CA GLY A 82 -0.76 -3.30 18.10
C GLY A 82 -1.40 -1.93 18.38
N SER A 83 -1.23 -0.95 17.49
CA SER A 83 -1.94 0.34 17.60
C SER A 83 -3.44 0.19 17.36
N GLN A 84 -4.21 1.15 17.88
CA GLN A 84 -5.66 1.23 17.73
C GLN A 84 -6.06 2.43 16.87
N SER A 85 -6.96 2.20 15.91
CA SER A 85 -7.67 3.24 15.16
C SER A 85 -9.15 3.21 15.55
N TYR A 86 -9.79 4.37 15.61
CA TYR A 86 -11.22 4.47 15.94
C TYR A 86 -11.91 5.53 15.09
N ALA A 87 -13.17 5.29 14.76
CA ALA A 87 -14.03 6.18 13.98
C ALA A 87 -15.17 6.69 14.87
N TYR A 88 -15.39 8.01 14.87
CA TYR A 88 -16.23 8.69 15.86
C TYR A 88 -17.44 9.39 15.23
N CYS A 89 -18.63 8.93 15.60
CA CYS A 89 -19.95 9.36 15.12
C CYS A 89 -20.68 10.34 16.05
N ALA A 90 -20.02 10.85 17.10
CA ALA A 90 -20.65 11.89 17.93
C ALA A 90 -20.93 13.14 17.08
N GLY A 91 -22.10 13.74 17.28
CA GLY A 91 -22.61 14.83 16.44
C GLY A 91 -23.19 14.38 15.08
N LYS A 92 -23.17 13.08 14.77
CA LYS A 92 -23.72 12.48 13.54
C LYS A 92 -24.87 11.50 13.84
N GLY A 93 -25.52 11.68 14.98
CA GLY A 93 -26.58 10.79 15.46
C GLY A 93 -26.09 9.52 16.17
N GLY A 94 -24.78 9.30 16.30
CA GLY A 94 -24.21 8.12 16.95
C GLY A 94 -23.87 6.99 15.98
N PHE A 95 -23.24 5.94 16.50
CA PHE A 95 -22.80 4.76 15.75
C PHE A 95 -23.98 3.81 15.49
N THR A 96 -24.16 3.38 14.24
CA THR A 96 -25.26 2.48 13.81
C THR A 96 -25.08 1.03 14.28
N GLY A 97 -23.86 0.65 14.69
CA GLY A 97 -23.48 -0.74 14.87
C GLY A 97 -22.70 -1.32 13.68
N TYR A 98 -22.67 -0.63 12.53
CA TYR A 98 -21.97 -1.08 11.32
C TYR A 98 -20.65 -0.34 11.10
N GLY A 99 -19.55 -1.07 11.15
CA GLY A 99 -18.20 -0.52 11.03
C GLY A 99 -17.16 -1.62 10.86
N GLY A 100 -15.94 -1.22 10.49
CA GLY A 100 -14.87 -2.15 10.14
C GLY A 100 -13.49 -1.50 10.14
N TRP A 101 -12.54 -2.20 9.54
CA TRP A 101 -11.19 -1.72 9.32
C TRP A 101 -10.76 -1.97 7.88
N VAL A 102 -9.83 -1.15 7.41
CA VAL A 102 -9.13 -1.32 6.13
C VAL A 102 -7.63 -1.31 6.42
N VAL A 103 -6.92 -2.27 5.83
CA VAL A 103 -5.45 -2.45 5.90
C VAL A 103 -4.87 -2.09 4.55
#